data_AF-A0A1F9PI43-F1
#
_entry.id   AF-A0A1F9PI43-F1
#
_cell.length_a   1.000
_cell.length_b   1.000
_cell.length_c   1.000
_cell.angle_alpha   90.00
_cell.angle_beta   90.00
_cell.angle_gamma   90.00
#
_symmetry.space_group_name_H-M   'P 1'
#
loop_
_entity.id
_entity.type
_entity.pdbx_description
1 polymer ?
#
loop_
_entity_poly.entity_id
_entity_poly.type
_entity_poly.pdbx_seq_one_letter_code
_entity_poly.pdbx_strand_id
1 'polypeptide(L)' 'MSDNIWSFILLVGMLGWMASTLVFVFKAFPSRGRFETRPALKWGCVVVASFIAWIVGLLNA' A
#
# COMPACT_ATOMS: atom_id res chain seq x y z
N MET A 1 -24.63 7.92 -2.13
CA MET A 1 -24.17 6.56 -2.56
C MET A 1 -22.70 6.58 -2.97
N SER A 2 -22.25 7.65 -3.63
CA SER A 2 -20.83 8.03 -3.85
C SER A 2 -19.99 8.01 -2.57
N ASP A 3 -20.48 8.62 -1.49
CA ASP A 3 -19.68 8.86 -0.28
C ASP A 3 -19.34 7.56 0.45
N ASN A 4 -20.24 6.56 0.37
CA ASN A 4 -20.00 5.22 0.90
C ASN A 4 -18.89 4.49 0.13
N ILE A 5 -18.83 4.67 -1.20
CA ILE A 5 -17.79 4.08 -2.05
C ILE A 5 -16.44 4.73 -1.75
N TRP A 6 -16.41 6.06 -1.62
CA TRP A 6 -15.18 6.79 -1.29
C TRP A 6 -14.67 6.49 0.11
N SER A 7 -15.57 6.39 1.10
CA SER A 7 -15.22 5.93 2.46
C SER A 7 -14.64 4.51 2.45
N PHE A 8 -15.20 3.61 1.63
CA PHE A 8 -14.67 2.26 1.48
C PHE A 8 -13.28 2.25 0.82
N ILE A 9 -13.08 3.02 -0.25
CA ILE A 9 -11.78 3.18 -0.92
C ILE A 9 -10.74 3.77 0.04
N LEU A 10 -11.12 4.76 0.86
CA LEU A 10 -10.26 5.34 1.88
C LEU A 10 -9.80 4.27 2.88
N LEU A 11 -10.72 3.48 3.44
CA LEU A 11 -10.40 2.46 4.44
C LEU A 11 -9.55 1.34 3.84
N VAL A 12 -9.92 0.84 2.67
CA VAL A 12 -9.17 -0.21 1.97
C VAL A 12 -7.79 0.28 1.52
N GLY A 13 -7.69 1.52 1.04
CA GLY A 13 -6.42 2.15 0.67
C GLY A 13 -5.49 2.26 1.88
N MET A 14 -6.00 2.74 3.01
CA MET A 14 -5.25 2.85 4.26
C MET A 14 -4.75 1.48 4.75
N LEU A 15 -5.65 0.49 4.85
CA LEU A 15 -5.30 -0.86 5.30
C LEU A 15 -4.35 -1.55 4.31
N GLY A 16 -4.58 -1.37 3.01
CA GLY A 16 -3.73 -1.88 1.95
C GLY A 16 -2.33 -1.29 2.01
N TRP A 17 -2.20 0.01 2.27
CA TRP A 17 -0.92 0.68 2.45
C TRP A 17 -0.18 0.15 3.67
N MET A 18 -0.86 -0.01 4.81
CA MET A 18 -0.26 -0.56 6.02
C MET A 18 0.22 -2.02 5.82
N ALA A 19 -0.64 -2.88 5.27
CA ALA A 19 -0.32 -4.29 5.02
C ALA A 19 0.81 -4.44 3.99
N SER A 20 0.75 -3.69 2.89
CA SER A 20 1.80 -3.73 1.85
C SER A 20 3.13 -3.19 2.36
N THR A 21 3.13 -2.19 3.24
CA THR A 21 4.36 -1.67 3.86
C THR A 21 5.03 -2.73 4.73
N LEU A 22 4.26 -3.46 5.55
CA LEU A 22 4.77 -4.59 6.32
C LEU A 22 5.38 -5.65 5.40
N VAL A 23 4.64 -6.07 4.37
CA VAL A 23 5.13 -7.10 3.44
C VAL A 23 6.37 -6.61 2.67
N PHE A 24 6.41 -5.34 2.25
CA PHE A 24 7.56 -4.74 1.60
C PHE A 24 8.80 -4.83 2.50
N VAL A 25 8.71 -4.46 3.77
CA VAL A 25 9.86 -4.54 4.71
C VAL A 25 10.39 -5.98 4.82
N PHE A 26 9.51 -6.97 5.02
CA PHE A 26 9.92 -8.36 5.15
C PHE A 26 10.43 -8.99 3.83
N LYS A 27 9.87 -8.60 2.68
CA LYS A 27 10.21 -9.20 1.38
C LYS A 27 11.35 -8.48 0.67
N ALA A 28 11.53 -7.18 0.88
CA ALA A 28 12.66 -6.43 0.36
C ALA A 28 13.95 -6.76 1.10
N PHE A 29 13.86 -7.09 2.40
CA PHE A 29 14.99 -7.44 3.25
C PHE A 29 14.81 -8.82 3.90
N PRO A 30 14.82 -9.92 3.13
CA PRO A 30 14.59 -11.26 3.67
C PRO A 30 15.74 -11.77 4.56
N SER A 31 16.92 -11.19 4.44
CA SER A 31 18.08 -11.49 5.29
C SER A 31 18.85 -10.22 5.60
N ARG A 32 19.55 -10.20 6.74
CA ARG A 32 20.30 -9.04 7.21
C ARG A 32 21.37 -8.66 6.19
N GLY A 33 21.31 -7.42 5.70
CA GLY A 33 22.25 -6.89 4.71
C GLY A 33 21.99 -7.33 3.26
N ARG A 34 20.90 -8.06 2.98
CA ARG A 34 20.53 -8.46 1.62
C ARG A 34 19.25 -7.76 1.18
N PHE A 35 19.38 -6.84 0.23
CA PHE A 35 18.26 -6.21 -0.43
C PHE A 35 17.92 -6.95 -1.72
N GLU A 36 16.65 -7.34 -1.85
CA GLU A 36 16.15 -8.05 -3.03
C GLU A 36 15.33 -7.11 -3.92
N THR A 37 15.92 -6.69 -5.04
CA THR A 37 15.34 -5.67 -5.94
C THR A 37 13.99 -6.08 -6.53
N ARG A 38 13.82 -7.34 -6.93
CA ARG A 38 12.55 -7.83 -7.53
C ARG A 38 11.37 -7.75 -6.56
N PRO A 39 11.43 -8.35 -5.35
CA PRO A 39 10.34 -8.21 -4.39
C PRO A 39 10.20 -6.77 -3.89
N ALA A 40 11.30 -6.01 -3.76
CA ALA A 40 11.21 -4.60 -3.42
C ALA A 40 10.42 -3.80 -4.46
N LEU A 41 10.70 -3.94 -5.76
CA LEU A 41 9.92 -3.27 -6.80
C LEU A 41 8.46 -3.69 -6.78
N LYS A 42 8.19 -5.00 -6.68
CA LYS A 42 6.82 -5.53 -6.67
C LYS A 42 6.01 -4.97 -5.50
N TRP A 43 6.52 -5.12 -4.27
CA TRP A 43 5.80 -4.69 -3.08
C TRP A 43 5.83 -3.17 -2.89
N GLY A 44 6.88 -2.49 -3.35
CA GLY A 44 6.97 -1.03 -3.37
C GLY A 44 5.92 -0.42 -4.29
N CYS A 45 5.70 -0.99 -5.48
CA CYS A 45 4.60 -0.57 -6.36
C CYS A 45 3.23 -0.74 -5.69
N VAL A 46 3.02 -1.85 -4.95
CA VAL A 46 1.78 -2.07 -4.20
C VAL A 46 1.60 -1.02 -3.10
N VAL A 47 2.66 -0.70 -2.34
CA VAL A 47 2.64 0.36 -1.32
C VAL A 47 2.23 1.69 -1.94
N VAL A 48 2.85 2.07 -3.05
CA VAL A 48 2.54 3.33 -3.75
C VAL A 48 1.10 3.33 -4.28
N ALA A 49 0.64 2.25 -4.90
CA ALA A 49 -0.72 2.15 -5.42
C ALA A 49 -1.77 2.24 -4.30
N SER A 50 -1.55 1.56 -3.17
CA SER A 50 -2.45 1.65 -2.01
C SER A 50 -2.42 3.03 -1.37
N PHE A 51 -1.26 3.70 -1.32
CA PHE A 51 -1.16 5.07 -0.86
C PHE A 51 -1.96 6.04 -1.75
N ILE A 52 -1.84 5.91 -3.07
CA ILE A 52 -2.62 6.71 -4.02
C ILE A 52 -4.12 6.46 -3.80
N ALA A 53 -4.55 5.20 -3.70
CA ALA A 53 -5.95 4.87 -3.43
C ALA A 53 -6.46 5.50 -2.12
N TRP A 54 -5.63 5.49 -1.07
CA TRP A 54 -5.96 6.13 0.20
C TRP A 54 -6.14 7.66 0.06
N ILE A 55 -5.19 8.34 -0.58
CA ILE A 55 -5.26 9.80 -0.77
C ILE A 55 -6.46 10.17 -1.65
N VAL A 56 -6.71 9.43 -2.74
CA VAL A 56 -7.87 9.68 -3.60
C VAL A 56 -9.17 9.45 -2.84
N GLY A 57 -9.26 8.39 -2.04
CA GLY A 57 -10.40 8.17 -1.15
C GLY A 57 -10.61 9.31 -0.16
N LEU A 58 -9.53 9.84 0.42
CA LEU A 58 -9.56 10.96 1.37
C LEU A 58 -9.99 12.28 0.75
N LEU A 59 -9.66 12.52 -0.52
CA LEU A 59 -10.07 13.74 -1.23
C LEU A 59 -11.54 13.73 -1.66
N ASN A 60 -12.20 12.57 -1.68
CA ASN A 60 -13.56 12.41 -2.20
C ASN A 60 -14.58 11.87 -1.18
N ALA A 61 -14.14 11.50 0.03
CA ALA A 61 -14.98 11.05 1.14
C ALA A 61 -15.34 12.23 2.05
#